data_AF-A0AAI8D5E0-F1
#
_entry.id   AF-A0AAI8D5E0-F1
#
_cell.length_a   1.000
_cell.length_b   1.000
_cell.length_c   1.000
_cell.angle_alpha   90.00
_cell.angle_beta   90.00
_cell.angle_gamma   90.00
#
_symmetry.space_group_name_H-M   'P 1'
#
loop_
_entity.id
_entity.type
_entity.pdbx_description
1 polymer ?
#
loop_
_entity_poly.entity_id
_entity_poly.type
_entity_poly.pdbx_seq_one_letter_code
_entity_poly.pdbx_strand_id
1 'polypeptide(L)'
;MVADLKPIRSEADYDEALAEVEILWGAKAGTPEGDRLDILATLIDAYEAKIYPMDPPDPVEAIRFRMEQQGLTRKDLEPMIGPRNRVADVLNRKRSLSIDMIRKLHARLGISAEVLIRPSSGKVA
;
A
#
# COMPACT_ATOMS: atom_id res chain seq x y z
N MET A 1 -3.03 -24.15 -28.10
CA MET A 1 -1.55 -24.12 -28.14
C MET A 1 -1.11 -23.61 -26.79
N VAL A 2 -0.18 -24.30 -26.13
CA VAL A 2 0.35 -23.83 -24.84
C VAL A 2 1.07 -22.52 -25.12
N ALA A 3 0.61 -21.42 -24.53
CA ALA A 3 1.34 -20.16 -24.57
C ALA A 3 2.78 -20.45 -24.11
N ASP A 4 3.79 -19.89 -24.78
CA ASP A 4 5.18 -20.07 -24.37
C ASP A 4 5.37 -19.35 -23.02
N LEU A 5 5.18 -20.10 -21.93
CA LEU A 5 5.12 -19.60 -20.57
C LEU A 5 6.52 -19.50 -20.00
N LYS A 6 7.06 -18.28 -19.95
CA LYS A 6 8.36 -17.98 -19.33
C LYS A 6 8.16 -17.47 -17.90
N PRO A 7 8.81 -18.06 -16.88
CA PRO A 7 8.76 -17.52 -15.53
C PRO A 7 9.57 -16.21 -15.42
N ILE A 8 9.07 -15.25 -14.65
CA ILE A 8 9.79 -14.01 -14.33
C ILE A 8 10.71 -14.26 -13.14
N ARG A 9 12.03 -14.20 -13.35
CA ARG A 9 13.05 -14.47 -12.31
C ARG A 9 14.05 -13.33 -12.14
N SER A 10 14.08 -12.40 -13.09
CA SER A 10 15.02 -11.29 -13.13
C SER A 10 14.30 -10.02 -13.56
N GLU A 11 14.94 -8.87 -13.33
CA GLU A 11 14.47 -7.56 -13.78
C GLU A 11 14.31 -7.51 -15.32
N ALA A 12 15.22 -8.16 -16.06
CA ALA A 12 15.12 -8.25 -17.52
C ALA A 12 13.88 -9.04 -17.98
N ASP A 13 13.52 -10.13 -17.30
CA ASP A 13 12.30 -10.88 -17.60
C ASP A 13 11.04 -10.05 -17.28
N TYR A 14 11.13 -9.23 -16.23
CA TYR A 14 10.06 -8.36 -15.79
C TYR A 14 9.82 -7.22 -16.78
N ASP A 15 10.88 -6.55 -17.24
CA ASP A 15 10.81 -5.50 -18.26
C ASP A 15 10.27 -6.02 -19.59
N GLU A 16 10.69 -7.23 -20.00
CA GLU A 16 10.17 -7.91 -21.19
C GLU A 16 8.67 -8.19 -21.06
N ALA A 17 8.23 -8.69 -19.89
CA ALA A 17 6.82 -8.96 -19.62
C ALA A 17 5.98 -7.68 -19.62
N LEU A 18 6.49 -6.56 -19.06
CA LEU A 18 5.81 -5.27 -19.09
C LEU A 18 5.62 -4.74 -20.51
N ALA A 19 6.68 -4.78 -21.32
CA ALA A 19 6.61 -4.35 -22.71
C ALA A 19 5.59 -5.17 -23.52
N GLU A 20 5.48 -6.47 -23.23
CA GLU A 20 4.47 -7.32 -23.87
C GLU A 20 3.05 -7.01 -23.40
N VAL A 21 2.84 -6.74 -22.11
CA VAL A 21 1.54 -6.28 -21.57
C VAL A 21 1.09 -4.99 -22.24
N GLU A 22 2.00 -4.04 -22.47
CA GLU A 22 1.68 -2.79 -23.18
C GLU A 22 1.19 -3.04 -24.61
N ILE A 23 1.80 -3.99 -25.32
CA ILE A 23 1.39 -4.38 -26.68
C ILE A 23 0.02 -5.07 -26.67
N LEU A 24 -0.25 -5.92 -25.68
CA LEU A 24 -1.49 -6.68 -25.54
C LEU A 24 -2.63 -5.87 -24.92
N TRP A 25 -2.37 -4.62 -24.53
CA TRP A 25 -3.34 -3.79 -23.83
C TRP A 25 -4.64 -3.62 -24.63
N GLY A 26 -5.78 -3.92 -23.99
CA GLY A 26 -7.10 -3.88 -24.64
C GLY A 26 -7.47 -5.13 -25.45
N ALA A 27 -6.65 -6.20 -25.39
CA ALA A 27 -7.06 -7.52 -25.88
C ALA A 27 -8.39 -7.95 -25.22
N LYS A 28 -9.23 -8.65 -25.99
CA LYS A 28 -10.54 -9.10 -25.50
C LYS A 28 -10.38 -10.34 -24.63
N ALA A 29 -11.12 -10.39 -23.53
CA ALA A 29 -11.17 -11.57 -22.68
C ALA A 29 -11.59 -12.82 -23.47
N GLY A 30 -10.93 -13.94 -23.20
CA GLY A 30 -11.18 -15.23 -23.86
C GLY A 30 -10.63 -15.34 -25.28
N THR A 31 -9.86 -14.35 -25.76
CA THR A 31 -8.99 -14.54 -26.94
C THR A 31 -7.60 -14.99 -26.51
N PRO A 32 -6.79 -15.60 -27.40
CA PRO A 32 -5.43 -16.00 -27.06
C PRO A 32 -4.56 -14.84 -26.52
N GLU A 33 -4.77 -13.63 -27.04
CA GLU A 33 -4.09 -12.41 -26.58
C GLU A 33 -4.56 -11.98 -25.19
N GLY A 34 -5.88 -12.06 -24.92
CA GLY A 34 -6.44 -11.77 -23.61
C GLY A 34 -6.00 -12.78 -22.55
N ASP A 35 -6.01 -14.07 -22.87
CA ASP A 35 -5.53 -15.13 -21.99
C ASP A 35 -4.03 -14.93 -21.67
N ARG A 36 -3.23 -14.50 -22.67
CA ARG A 36 -1.81 -14.21 -22.47
C ARG A 36 -1.58 -12.95 -21.62
N LEU A 37 -2.38 -11.91 -21.82
CA LEU A 37 -2.37 -10.71 -20.98
C LEU A 37 -2.64 -11.05 -19.52
N ASP A 38 -3.68 -11.85 -19.24
CA ASP A 38 -4.05 -12.28 -17.88
C ASP A 38 -2.92 -13.08 -17.21
N ILE A 39 -2.29 -13.98 -17.97
CA ILE A 39 -1.14 -14.77 -17.51
C ILE A 39 0.04 -13.85 -17.17
N LEU A 40 0.43 -12.94 -18.06
CA LEU A 40 1.56 -12.04 -17.84
C LEU A 40 1.32 -11.14 -16.64
N ALA A 41 0.11 -10.58 -16.51
CA ALA A 41 -0.28 -9.77 -15.35
C ALA A 41 -0.14 -10.55 -14.04
N THR A 42 -0.55 -11.82 -14.03
CA THR A 42 -0.42 -12.71 -12.86
C THR A 42 1.05 -12.98 -12.51
N LEU A 43 1.90 -13.22 -13.51
CA LEU A 43 3.33 -13.47 -13.30
C LEU A 43 4.07 -12.23 -12.81
N ILE A 44 3.72 -11.06 -13.34
CA ILE A 44 4.23 -9.75 -12.92
C ILE A 44 3.89 -9.51 -11.44
N ASP A 45 2.61 -9.62 -11.06
CA ASP A 45 2.15 -9.44 -9.67
C ASP A 45 2.88 -10.38 -8.70
N ALA A 46 3.04 -11.65 -9.09
CA ALA A 46 3.75 -12.64 -8.28
C ALA A 46 5.26 -12.36 -8.14
N TYR A 47 5.88 -11.69 -9.12
CA TYR A 47 7.28 -11.25 -9.05
C TYR A 47 7.40 -9.99 -8.19
N GLU A 48 6.57 -8.98 -8.45
CA GLU A 48 6.53 -7.74 -7.67
C GLU A 48 6.29 -8.00 -6.20
N ALA A 49 5.35 -8.88 -5.83
CA ALA A 49 5.09 -9.22 -4.43
C ALA A 49 6.31 -9.78 -3.67
N LYS A 50 7.28 -10.37 -4.39
CA LYS A 50 8.53 -10.89 -3.79
C LYS A 50 9.62 -9.83 -3.69
N ILE A 51 9.72 -8.95 -4.68
CA ILE A 51 10.81 -7.97 -4.81
C ILE A 51 10.43 -6.64 -4.15
N TYR A 52 9.19 -6.22 -4.33
CA TYR A 52 8.55 -5.04 -3.75
C TYR A 52 7.36 -5.48 -2.91
N PRO A 53 7.59 -6.16 -1.76
CA PRO A 53 6.51 -6.43 -0.84
C PRO A 53 5.82 -5.10 -0.55
N MET A 54 4.51 -5.02 -0.79
CA MET A 54 3.74 -3.81 -0.48
C MET A 54 3.96 -3.49 0.99
N ASP A 55 4.79 -2.48 1.27
CA ASP A 55 5.05 -2.08 2.63
C ASP A 55 3.71 -1.69 3.21
N PRO A 56 3.29 -2.33 4.30
CA PRO A 56 2.01 -2.01 4.88
C PRO A 56 2.01 -0.54 5.26
N PRO A 57 0.89 0.17 5.07
CA PRO A 57 0.88 1.62 5.16
C PRO A 57 1.44 2.05 6.51
N ASP A 58 2.41 2.96 6.49
CA ASP A 58 2.91 3.59 7.70
C ASP A 58 1.70 4.15 8.48
N PRO A 59 1.64 3.92 9.81
CA PRO A 59 0.45 4.29 10.60
C PRO A 59 0.15 5.79 10.54
N VAL A 60 1.16 6.64 10.34
CA VAL A 60 0.96 8.08 10.21
C VAL A 60 0.35 8.42 8.84
N GLU A 61 0.80 7.79 7.76
CA GLU A 61 0.16 7.96 6.45
C GLU A 61 -1.28 7.46 6.45
N ALA A 62 -1.57 6.33 7.11
CA ALA A 62 -2.95 5.85 7.26
C ALA A 62 -3.86 6.85 8.00
N ILE A 63 -3.33 7.51 9.04
CA ILE A 63 -4.06 8.58 9.75
C ILE A 63 -4.28 9.78 8.82
N ARG A 64 -3.26 10.23 8.10
CA ARG A 64 -3.37 11.38 7.17
C ARG A 64 -4.37 11.11 6.06
N PHE A 65 -4.35 9.92 5.49
CA PHE A 65 -5.28 9.49 4.47
C PHE A 65 -6.73 9.52 4.98
N ARG A 66 -6.97 9.04 6.21
CA ARG A 66 -8.30 9.15 6.83
C ARG A 66 -8.69 10.60 7.12
N MET A 67 -7.75 11.44 7.52
CA MET A 67 -8.02 12.87 7.71
C MET A 67 -8.45 13.53 6.41
N GLU A 68 -7.76 13.26 5.30
CA GLU A 68 -8.09 13.80 3.98
C GLU A 68 -9.47 13.35 3.51
N GLN A 69 -9.75 12.03 3.56
CA GLN A 69 -11.05 11.48 3.17
C GLN A 69 -12.23 12.05 3.96
N GLN A 70 -12.03 12.35 5.24
CA GLN A 70 -13.07 12.81 6.15
C GLN A 70 -13.04 14.32 6.40
N GLY A 71 -12.14 15.07 5.73
CA GLY A 71 -11.97 16.51 5.94
C GLY A 71 -11.54 16.91 7.36
N LEU A 72 -10.85 16.03 8.09
CA LEU A 72 -10.45 16.26 9.48
C LEU A 72 -9.20 17.14 9.57
N THR A 73 -9.20 18.01 10.58
CA THR A 73 -8.04 18.82 10.94
C THR A 73 -7.22 18.15 12.05
N ARG A 74 -6.02 18.67 12.32
CA ARG A 74 -5.20 18.19 13.45
C ARG A 74 -5.91 18.33 14.80
N LYS A 75 -6.79 19.32 14.94
CA LYS A 75 -7.57 19.54 16.17
C LYS A 75 -8.55 18.40 16.42
N ASP A 76 -9.11 17.83 15.36
CA ASP A 76 -10.07 16.73 15.44
C ASP A 76 -9.43 15.41 15.87
N LEU A 77 -8.08 15.31 15.80
CA LEU A 77 -7.33 14.18 16.35
C LEU A 77 -7.12 14.25 17.86
N GLU A 78 -7.34 15.39 18.50
CA GLU A 78 -7.06 15.57 19.93
C GLU A 78 -7.79 14.58 20.86
N PRO A 79 -9.08 14.25 20.62
CA PRO A 79 -9.78 13.23 21.42
C PRO A 79 -9.20 11.82 21.30
N MET A 80 -8.48 11.53 20.21
CA MET A 80 -7.89 10.22 19.94
C MET A 80 -6.44 10.11 20.38
N ILE A 81 -5.66 11.18 20.18
CA ILE A 81 -4.20 11.18 20.38
C ILE A 81 -3.81 11.96 21.65
N GLY A 82 -4.51 13.04 21.97
CA GLY A 82 -4.22 13.95 23.09
C GLY A 82 -3.95 15.39 22.62
N PRO A 83 -3.27 16.23 23.42
CA PRO A 83 -3.13 17.65 23.11
C PRO A 83 -2.39 17.92 21.79
N ARG A 84 -2.59 19.13 21.23
CA ARG A 84 -2.07 19.55 19.91
C ARG A 84 -0.57 19.28 19.69
N ASN A 85 0.27 19.45 20.71
CA ASN A 85 1.70 19.15 20.63
C ASN A 85 1.95 17.66 20.38
N ARG A 86 1.21 16.79 21.06
CA ARG A 86 1.30 15.34 20.90
C ARG A 86 0.78 14.89 19.54
N VAL A 87 -0.31 15.49 19.05
CA VAL A 87 -0.80 15.25 17.68
C VAL A 87 0.31 15.58 16.68
N ALA A 88 0.96 16.73 16.84
CA ALA A 88 2.06 17.13 15.96
C ALA A 88 3.25 16.15 16.05
N ASP A 89 3.64 15.72 17.26
CA ASP A 89 4.73 14.76 17.44
C ASP A 89 4.45 13.43 16.74
N VAL A 90 3.23 12.90 16.88
CA VAL A 90 2.81 11.65 16.22
C VAL A 90 2.81 11.83 14.71
N LEU A 91 2.15 12.88 14.19
CA LEU A 91 2.09 13.12 12.75
C LEU A 91 3.46 13.39 12.13
N ASN A 92 4.43 13.87 12.92
CA ASN A 92 5.81 14.07 12.48
C ASN A 92 6.73 12.90 12.82
N ARG A 93 6.18 11.76 13.26
CA ARG A 93 6.93 10.53 13.61
C ARG A 93 7.97 10.70 14.71
N LYS A 94 7.86 11.76 15.52
CA LYS A 94 8.70 12.01 16.70
C LYS A 94 8.25 11.18 17.90
N ARG A 95 7.03 10.63 17.84
CA ARG A 95 6.42 9.84 18.90
C ARG A 95 5.58 8.72 18.29
N SER A 96 5.82 7.49 18.73
CA SER A 96 5.00 6.34 18.39
C SER A 96 3.62 6.40 19.06
N LEU A 97 2.63 5.75 18.45
CA LEU A 97 1.30 5.61 19.04
C LEU A 97 1.35 4.74 20.30
N SER A 98 0.61 5.13 21.34
CA SER A 98 0.36 4.24 22.48
C SER A 98 -0.82 3.32 22.19
N ILE A 99 -0.93 2.21 22.92
CA ILE A 99 -2.06 1.27 22.80
C ILE A 99 -3.43 1.96 22.97
N ASP A 100 -3.52 2.95 23.87
CA ASP A 100 -4.75 3.72 24.06
C ASP A 100 -5.09 4.57 22.81
N MET A 101 -4.08 5.21 22.20
CA MET A 101 -4.27 5.95 20.94
C MET A 101 -4.69 5.01 19.81
N ILE A 102 -4.07 3.84 19.70
CA ILE A 102 -4.38 2.84 18.68
C ILE A 102 -5.86 2.42 18.79
N ARG A 103 -6.33 2.09 20.00
CA ARG A 103 -7.73 1.73 20.24
C ARG A 103 -8.70 2.85 19.84
N LYS A 104 -8.38 4.09 20.20
CA LYS A 104 -9.21 5.26 19.87
C LYS A 104 -9.24 5.54 18.37
N LEU A 105 -8.09 5.50 17.70
CA LEU A 105 -7.96 5.70 16.25
C LEU A 105 -8.68 4.60 15.48
N HIS A 106 -8.54 3.34 15.90
CA HIS A 106 -9.28 2.22 15.32
C HIS A 106 -10.79 2.44 15.43
N ALA A 107 -11.29 2.74 16.63
CA ALA A 107 -12.72 2.92 16.89
C ALA A 107 -13.33 4.13 16.16
N ARG A 108 -12.56 5.23 16.01
CA ARG A 108 -13.07 6.50 15.47
C ARG A 108 -12.83 6.67 13.97
N LEU A 109 -11.69 6.21 13.47
CA LEU A 109 -11.28 6.37 12.07
C LEU A 109 -11.37 5.06 11.25
N GLY A 110 -11.65 3.93 11.89
CA GLY A 110 -11.74 2.63 11.21
C GLY A 110 -10.43 2.20 10.56
N ILE A 111 -9.28 2.62 11.11
CA ILE A 111 -7.96 2.18 10.64
C ILE A 111 -7.67 0.84 11.30
N SER A 112 -7.23 -0.16 10.53
CA SER A 112 -6.87 -1.48 11.07
C SER A 112 -5.86 -1.36 12.22
N ALA A 113 -6.10 -2.09 13.31
CA ALA A 113 -5.15 -2.14 14.42
C ALA A 113 -3.78 -2.72 14.00
N GLU A 114 -3.77 -3.63 13.02
CA GLU A 114 -2.54 -4.19 12.45
C GLU A 114 -1.70 -3.12 11.74
N VAL A 115 -2.34 -2.13 11.12
CA VAL A 115 -1.65 -0.97 10.54
C VAL A 115 -1.13 -0.05 11.65
N LEU A 116 -1.96 0.25 12.65
CA LEU A 116 -1.64 1.19 13.72
C LEU A 116 -0.56 0.70 14.71
N ILE A 117 -0.36 -0.62 14.86
CA ILE A 117 0.67 -1.18 15.74
C ILE A 117 2.06 -1.18 15.12
N ARG A 118 2.18 -0.96 13.81
CA ARG A 118 3.48 -0.93 13.12
C ARG A 118 4.35 0.21 13.63
N PRO A 119 5.68 0.04 13.64
CA PRO A 119 6.58 1.16 13.89
C PRO A 119 6.37 2.21 12.81
N SER A 120 6.23 3.47 13.22
CA SER A 120 6.21 4.58 12.26
C SER A 120 7.62 4.76 11.71
N SER A 121 7.85 4.39 10.44
CA SER A 121 9.12 4.59 9.76
C SER A 121 9.28 6.07 9.43
N GLY A 122 10.23 6.73 10.09
CA GLY A 122 10.70 8.03 9.59
C GLY A 122 11.20 7.85 8.16
N LYS A 123 10.88 8.77 7.25
CA LYS A 123 11.56 8.81 5.94
C LYS A 123 13.07 8.71 6.23
N VAL A 124 13.69 7.64 5.76
CA VAL A 124 15.14 7.57 5.65
C VAL A 124 15.51 8.74 4.75
N ALA A 125 16.35 9.62 5.28
CA ALA A 125 16.84 10.79 4.58
C ALA A 125 17.71 10.37 3.39
#